data_AF-A0A8J5KBF4-F1
#
_entry.id   AF-A0A8J5KBF4-F1
#
_cell.length_a   1.000
_cell.length_b   1.000
_cell.length_c   1.000
_cell.angle_alpha   90.00
_cell.angle_beta   90.00
_cell.angle_gamma   90.00
#
_symmetry.space_group_name_H-M   'P 1'
#
loop_
_entity.id
_entity.type
_entity.pdbx_description
1 polymer ?
#
loop_
_entity_poly.entity_id
_entity_poly.type
_entity_poly.pdbx_seq_one_letter_code
_entity_poly.pdbx_strand_id
1 'polypeptide(L)'
;MLSVMLSMATGWHLAELCLEEYSRYVQLVLWFMAKVAVLGADIQEVKFPHDVPNELLYGRADYLWPCSFLNKNIGKGTIPSTHMRSVVKDIIRDGKRLASKSSCPLMYEWNDERCWGATHGLVGIMHALMGVNLNEDNLQYVKGALNYMINNWFISGNYPSTEGFNADCLVHWCHVAPGVALTLTKAAQIRE
;
A
#
# COMPACT_ATOMS: atom_id res chain seq x y z
N MET A 1 12.68 -13.91 -33.48
CA MET A 1 13.45 -14.20 -34.71
C MET A 1 14.26 -13.01 -35.21
N LEU A 2 13.70 -11.79 -35.29
CA LEU A 2 14.49 -10.59 -35.67
C LEU A 2 15.72 -10.38 -34.78
N SER A 3 15.62 -10.66 -33.47
CA SER A 3 16.72 -10.37 -32.55
C SER A 3 17.97 -11.21 -32.75
N VAL A 4 17.78 -12.46 -33.14
CA VAL A 4 18.88 -13.41 -33.39
C VAL A 4 19.58 -13.09 -34.70
N MET A 5 18.82 -12.70 -35.73
CA MET A 5 19.38 -12.34 -37.04
C MET A 5 20.18 -11.02 -36.99
N LEU A 6 19.71 -10.04 -36.22
CA LEU A 6 20.43 -8.77 -36.01
C LEU A 6 21.74 -8.98 -35.24
N SER A 7 21.71 -9.86 -34.24
CA SER A 7 22.87 -10.16 -33.39
C SER A 7 23.96 -10.94 -34.16
N MET A 8 23.57 -11.85 -35.06
CA MET A 8 24.52 -12.54 -35.94
C MET A 8 25.14 -11.61 -37.00
N ALA A 9 24.43 -10.59 -37.47
CA ALA A 9 24.91 -9.67 -38.50
C ALA A 9 25.87 -8.60 -37.97
N THR A 10 25.67 -8.18 -36.71
CA THR A 10 26.45 -7.10 -36.08
C THR A 10 27.54 -7.63 -35.16
N GLY A 11 27.39 -8.85 -34.61
CA GLY A 11 28.27 -9.42 -33.59
C GLY A 11 27.95 -8.94 -32.16
N TRP A 12 26.89 -8.15 -31.99
CA TRP A 12 26.50 -7.51 -30.74
C TRP A 12 25.20 -8.11 -30.23
N HIS A 13 25.03 -8.21 -28.91
CA HIS A 13 23.72 -8.57 -28.36
C HIS A 13 22.74 -7.41 -28.60
N LEU A 14 21.47 -7.71 -28.84
CA LEU A 14 20.48 -6.65 -29.14
C LEU A 14 20.36 -5.59 -28.03
N ALA A 15 20.66 -5.97 -26.79
CA ALA A 15 20.77 -5.05 -25.66
C ALA A 15 21.93 -4.04 -25.82
N GLU A 16 23.06 -4.45 -26.40
CA GLU A 16 24.23 -3.59 -26.64
C GLU A 16 24.01 -2.62 -27.82
N LEU A 17 23.30 -3.05 -28.86
CA LEU A 17 22.84 -2.16 -29.95
C LEU A 17 21.89 -1.07 -29.45
N CYS A 18 20.93 -1.41 -28.58
CA CYS A 18 20.10 -0.41 -27.94
C CYS A 18 20.91 0.55 -27.05
N LEU A 19 22.02 0.10 -26.45
CA LEU A 19 22.89 0.96 -25.65
C LEU A 19 23.73 1.93 -26.50
N GLU A 20 24.08 1.60 -27.74
CA GLU A 20 24.78 2.54 -28.64
C GLU A 20 23.84 3.59 -29.25
N GLU A 21 22.58 3.23 -29.52
CA GLU A 21 21.65 4.09 -30.26
C GLU A 21 20.94 5.13 -29.37
N TYR A 22 20.79 4.86 -28.08
CA TYR A 22 20.06 5.72 -27.14
C TYR A 22 20.98 6.57 -26.28
N SER A 23 20.58 7.81 -25.98
CA SER A 23 21.33 8.68 -25.07
C SER A 23 21.40 8.09 -23.66
N ARG A 24 22.45 8.44 -22.90
CA ARG A 24 22.68 7.95 -21.53
C ARG A 24 21.47 8.13 -20.60
N TYR A 25 20.66 9.17 -20.82
CA TYR A 25 19.42 9.39 -20.08
C TYR A 25 18.35 8.33 -20.43
N VAL A 26 18.13 8.08 -21.72
CA VAL A 26 17.17 7.06 -22.19
C VAL A 26 17.58 5.67 -21.72
N GLN A 27 18.89 5.36 -21.71
CA GLN A 27 19.39 4.10 -21.16
C GLN A 27 19.08 3.93 -19.67
N LEU A 28 19.25 4.97 -18.86
CA LEU A 28 18.90 4.92 -17.43
C LEU A 28 17.40 4.70 -17.22
N VAL A 29 16.55 5.36 -18.02
CA VAL A 29 15.11 5.15 -17.98
C VAL A 29 14.74 3.74 -18.40
N LEU A 30 15.29 3.22 -19.50
CA LEU A 30 15.04 1.87 -19.99
C LEU A 30 15.52 0.80 -19.01
N TRP A 31 16.70 0.99 -18.40
CA TRP A 31 17.22 0.11 -17.36
C TRP A 31 16.31 0.08 -16.14
N PHE A 32 15.84 1.26 -15.68
CA PHE A 32 14.91 1.34 -14.56
C PHE A 32 13.58 0.66 -14.89
N MET A 33 13.00 0.94 -16.06
CA MET A 33 11.75 0.31 -16.52
C MET A 33 11.88 -1.21 -16.63
N ALA A 34 12.99 -1.70 -17.21
CA ALA A 34 13.25 -3.13 -17.32
C ALA A 34 13.41 -3.78 -15.94
N LYS A 35 14.11 -3.12 -15.00
CA LYS A 35 14.29 -3.64 -13.64
C LYS A 35 12.98 -3.67 -12.87
N VAL A 36 12.14 -2.64 -12.99
CA VAL A 36 10.79 -2.62 -12.42
C VAL A 36 9.90 -3.69 -13.05
N ALA A 37 9.97 -3.89 -14.37
CA ALA A 37 9.21 -4.92 -15.07
C ALA A 37 9.61 -6.34 -14.65
N VAL A 38 10.92 -6.60 -14.50
CA VAL A 38 11.44 -7.89 -14.01
C VAL A 38 11.02 -8.13 -12.56
N LEU A 39 11.14 -7.12 -11.69
CA LEU A 39 10.70 -7.23 -10.29
C LEU A 39 9.17 -7.43 -10.19
N GLY A 40 8.39 -6.75 -11.03
CA GLY A 40 6.95 -6.94 -11.09
C GLY A 40 6.54 -8.33 -11.57
N ALA A 41 7.29 -8.89 -12.53
CA ALA A 41 7.07 -10.24 -13.05
C ALA A 41 7.48 -11.35 -12.06
N ASP A 42 8.44 -11.07 -11.16
CA ASP A 42 8.93 -11.99 -10.14
C ASP A 42 8.36 -11.70 -8.74
N ILE A 43 7.33 -10.86 -8.63
CA ILE A 43 6.48 -10.82 -7.43
C ILE A 43 5.72 -12.15 -7.38
N GLN A 44 6.36 -13.12 -6.73
CA GLN A 44 5.77 -14.41 -6.44
C GLN A 44 4.59 -14.25 -5.46
N GLU A 45 3.74 -15.27 -5.40
CA GLU A 45 2.68 -15.36 -4.41
C GLU A 45 3.29 -15.34 -2.99
N VAL A 46 3.28 -14.16 -2.35
CA VAL A 46 3.77 -14.02 -0.97
C VAL A 46 2.77 -14.67 -0.03
N LYS A 47 3.09 -15.89 0.41
CA LYS A 47 2.43 -16.52 1.55
C LYS A 47 3.01 -15.91 2.82
N PHE A 48 2.31 -14.93 3.36
CA PHE A 48 2.65 -14.37 4.66
C PHE A 48 2.43 -15.43 5.75
N PRO A 49 3.38 -15.59 6.68
CA PRO A 49 3.16 -16.28 7.95
C PRO A 49 1.89 -15.78 8.68
N HIS A 50 1.34 -16.61 9.55
CA HIS A 50 0.09 -16.31 10.27
C HIS A 50 0.21 -15.13 11.24
N ASP A 51 1.42 -14.75 11.63
CA ASP A 51 1.77 -13.76 12.65
C ASP A 51 2.28 -12.42 12.08
N VAL A 52 2.26 -12.24 10.76
CA VAL A 52 2.68 -10.96 10.14
C VAL A 52 1.68 -9.85 10.50
N PRO A 53 2.17 -8.67 10.95
CA PRO A 53 1.31 -7.54 11.27
C PRO A 53 0.60 -6.99 10.02
N ASN A 54 -0.37 -6.09 10.22
CA ASN A 54 -1.12 -5.50 9.13
C ASN A 54 -0.63 -4.11 8.72
N GLU A 55 0.29 -3.52 9.48
CA GLU A 55 0.70 -2.12 9.33
C GLU A 55 1.59 -1.85 8.10
N LEU A 56 1.93 -0.58 7.89
CA LEU A 56 2.44 -0.07 6.61
C LEU A 56 3.96 -0.25 6.43
N LEU A 57 4.74 -0.53 7.47
CA LEU A 57 6.21 -0.64 7.34
C LEU A 57 6.74 -2.09 7.24
N TYR A 58 6.09 -3.03 7.91
CA TYR A 58 6.51 -4.42 8.04
C TYR A 58 5.36 -5.42 7.82
N GLY A 59 4.15 -4.91 7.61
CA GLY A 59 2.94 -5.69 7.56
C GLY A 59 2.39 -5.92 6.17
N ARG A 60 1.20 -6.50 6.14
CA ARG A 60 0.47 -6.79 4.89
C ARG A 60 0.12 -5.52 4.10
N ALA A 61 -0.04 -4.36 4.75
CA ALA A 61 -0.26 -3.09 4.05
C ALA A 61 0.99 -2.58 3.32
N ASP A 62 2.19 -2.87 3.83
CA ASP A 62 3.47 -2.56 3.16
C ASP A 62 3.57 -3.26 1.80
N TYR A 63 3.04 -4.48 1.69
CA TYR A 63 2.94 -5.16 0.39
C TYR A 63 1.83 -4.59 -0.50
N LEU A 64 0.67 -4.28 0.09
CA LEU A 64 -0.52 -3.90 -0.67
C LEU A 64 -0.39 -2.53 -1.35
N TRP A 65 0.19 -1.54 -0.66
CA TRP A 65 0.35 -0.18 -1.16
C TRP A 65 1.20 -0.07 -2.43
N PRO A 66 2.44 -0.62 -2.50
CA PRO A 66 3.25 -0.56 -3.71
C PRO A 66 2.63 -1.39 -4.85
N CYS A 67 1.95 -2.51 -4.55
CA CYS A 67 1.22 -3.26 -5.57
C CYS A 67 0.12 -2.41 -6.24
N SER A 68 -0.62 -1.64 -5.44
CA SER A 68 -1.59 -0.66 -5.94
C SER A 68 -0.90 0.44 -6.76
N PHE A 69 0.19 0.99 -6.25
CA PHE A 69 0.96 2.04 -6.92
C PHE A 69 1.47 1.59 -8.30
N LEU A 70 2.03 0.39 -8.41
CA LEU A 70 2.52 -0.17 -9.68
C LEU A 70 1.37 -0.35 -10.66
N ASN A 71 0.26 -0.95 -10.21
CA ASN A 71 -0.93 -1.13 -11.05
C ASN A 71 -1.53 0.20 -11.55
N LYS A 72 -1.42 1.28 -10.76
CA LYS A 72 -1.91 2.61 -11.14
C LYS A 72 -1.00 3.30 -12.15
N ASN A 73 0.32 3.20 -11.98
CA ASN A 73 1.29 4.02 -12.74
C ASN A 73 1.91 3.29 -13.93
N ILE A 74 2.00 1.96 -13.90
CA ILE A 74 2.62 1.16 -14.97
C ILE A 74 1.53 0.57 -15.88
N GLY A 75 0.49 0.02 -15.28
CA GLY A 75 -0.62 -0.55 -16.02
C GLY A 75 -1.49 -1.47 -15.18
N LYS A 76 -2.79 -1.48 -15.48
CA LYS A 76 -3.74 -2.34 -14.79
C LYS A 76 -3.35 -3.80 -15.02
N GLY A 77 -3.03 -4.52 -13.95
CA GLY A 77 -2.67 -5.94 -14.00
C GLY A 77 -1.18 -6.22 -14.05
N THR A 78 -0.31 -5.20 -13.91
CA THR A 78 1.12 -5.40 -13.65
C THR A 78 1.35 -6.35 -12.47
N ILE A 79 0.58 -6.17 -11.39
CA ILE A 79 0.50 -7.12 -10.29
C ILE A 79 -0.87 -7.83 -10.33
N PRO A 80 -0.91 -9.18 -10.34
CA PRO A 80 -2.16 -9.92 -10.41
C PRO A 80 -3.11 -9.60 -9.24
N SER A 81 -4.35 -9.25 -9.57
CA SER A 81 -5.37 -8.88 -8.58
C SER A 81 -5.76 -10.01 -7.62
N THR A 82 -5.50 -11.27 -7.99
CA THR A 82 -5.74 -12.45 -7.16
C THR A 82 -4.95 -12.41 -5.86
N HIS A 83 -3.65 -12.08 -5.95
CA HIS A 83 -2.76 -11.97 -4.79
C HIS A 83 -3.19 -10.84 -3.86
N MET A 84 -3.41 -9.65 -4.42
CA MET A 84 -3.86 -8.50 -3.65
C MET A 84 -5.19 -8.77 -2.94
N ARG A 85 -6.11 -9.49 -3.59
CA ARG A 85 -7.40 -9.87 -2.98
C ARG A 85 -7.23 -10.80 -1.77
N SER A 86 -6.29 -11.75 -1.83
CA SER A 86 -6.00 -12.62 -0.68
C SER A 86 -5.46 -11.81 0.51
N VAL A 87 -4.54 -10.88 0.25
CA VAL A 87 -3.97 -10.00 1.28
C VAL A 87 -5.04 -9.09 1.90
N VAL A 88 -5.91 -8.49 1.08
CA VAL A 88 -7.06 -7.70 1.54
C VAL A 88 -7.98 -8.55 2.43
N LYS A 89 -8.27 -9.80 2.03
CA LYS A 89 -9.12 -10.69 2.81
C LYS A 89 -8.52 -10.96 4.20
N ASP A 90 -7.21 -11.19 4.28
CA ASP A 90 -6.52 -11.39 5.55
C ASP A 90 -6.53 -10.13 6.42
N ILE A 91 -6.20 -8.96 5.86
CA ILE A 91 -6.25 -7.67 6.58
C ILE A 91 -7.65 -7.42 7.15
N ILE A 92 -8.70 -7.55 6.33
CA ILE A 92 -10.07 -7.31 6.77
C ILE A 92 -10.51 -8.34 7.83
N ARG A 93 -10.15 -9.62 7.67
CA ARG A 93 -10.46 -10.66 8.66
C ARG A 93 -9.83 -10.34 10.01
N ASP A 94 -8.54 -10.03 10.02
CA ASP A 94 -7.81 -9.76 11.25
C ASP A 94 -8.30 -8.45 11.91
N GLY A 95 -8.60 -7.45 11.08
CA GLY A 95 -9.19 -6.18 11.50
C GLY A 95 -10.54 -6.35 12.20
N LYS A 96 -11.44 -7.17 11.63
CA LYS A 96 -12.74 -7.49 12.24
C LYS A 96 -12.59 -8.30 13.54
N ARG A 97 -11.66 -9.24 13.58
CA ARG A 97 -11.41 -10.09 14.76
C ARG A 97 -11.05 -9.22 15.96
N LEU A 98 -10.14 -8.27 15.77
CA LEU A 98 -9.68 -7.39 16.84
C LEU A 98 -10.69 -6.28 17.19
N ALA A 99 -11.44 -5.80 16.20
CA ALA A 99 -12.52 -4.84 16.37
C ALA A 99 -13.66 -5.32 17.28
N SER A 100 -13.79 -6.62 17.56
CA SER A 100 -14.83 -7.16 18.45
C SER A 100 -14.90 -6.51 19.85
N LYS A 101 -13.82 -5.85 20.27
CA LYS A 101 -13.70 -5.13 21.55
C LYS A 101 -13.62 -3.60 21.42
N SER A 102 -13.81 -3.04 20.23
CA SER A 102 -13.73 -1.60 19.96
C SER A 102 -15.01 -1.12 19.27
N SER A 103 -15.32 0.18 19.39
CA SER A 103 -16.39 0.81 18.62
C SER A 103 -16.01 1.04 17.15
N CYS A 104 -14.72 0.93 16.81
CA CYS A 104 -14.25 0.95 15.44
C CYS A 104 -14.50 -0.40 14.75
N PRO A 105 -15.07 -0.44 13.52
CA PRO A 105 -15.40 -1.69 12.84
C PRO A 105 -14.17 -2.45 12.28
N LEU A 106 -12.99 -1.81 12.25
CA LEU A 106 -11.70 -2.42 11.96
C LEU A 106 -10.67 -1.92 12.96
N MET A 107 -9.95 -2.81 13.63
CA MET A 107 -8.90 -2.45 14.57
C MET A 107 -7.65 -3.29 14.35
N TYR A 108 -6.48 -2.74 14.62
CA TYR A 108 -5.20 -3.44 14.45
C TYR A 108 -4.27 -3.13 15.62
N GLU A 109 -3.34 -4.04 15.88
CA GLU A 109 -2.32 -3.90 16.91
C GLU A 109 -0.93 -4.08 16.28
N TRP A 110 0.03 -3.33 16.80
CA TRP A 110 1.44 -3.49 16.52
C TRP A 110 2.19 -3.35 17.86
N ASN A 111 3.03 -4.33 18.20
CA ASN A 111 3.69 -4.40 19.51
C ASN A 111 2.72 -4.20 20.69
N ASP A 112 1.59 -4.91 20.67
CA ASP A 112 0.52 -4.84 21.68
C ASP A 112 -0.18 -3.46 21.81
N GLU A 113 0.10 -2.51 20.91
CA GLU A 113 -0.51 -1.19 20.89
C GLU A 113 -1.50 -1.03 19.72
N ARG A 114 -2.68 -0.47 20.02
CA ARG A 114 -3.69 -0.09 19.03
C ARG A 114 -3.38 1.26 18.40
N CYS A 115 -2.35 1.30 17.58
CA CYS A 115 -1.86 2.53 16.97
C CYS A 115 -2.84 3.09 15.93
N TRP A 116 -2.92 4.42 15.85
CA TRP A 116 -3.70 5.15 14.84
C TRP A 116 -2.82 5.68 13.71
N GLY A 117 -1.52 5.83 13.95
CA GLY A 117 -0.57 6.47 13.03
C GLY A 117 -0.48 5.85 11.62
N ALA A 118 0.15 6.59 10.70
CA ALA A 118 0.29 6.14 9.31
C ALA A 118 1.29 5.00 9.13
N THR A 119 2.22 4.83 10.05
CA THR A 119 3.23 3.77 10.01
C THR A 119 2.66 2.48 10.56
N HIS A 120 2.36 2.46 11.86
CA HIS A 120 2.02 1.25 12.61
C HIS A 120 0.53 1.06 12.87
N GLY A 121 -0.33 1.92 12.31
CA GLY A 121 -1.71 2.05 12.75
C GLY A 121 -2.77 2.12 11.67
N LEU A 122 -3.99 2.42 12.12
CA LEU A 122 -5.19 2.49 11.29
C LEU A 122 -5.02 3.34 10.03
N VAL A 123 -4.40 4.52 10.15
CA VAL A 123 -4.28 5.47 9.04
C VAL A 123 -3.54 4.86 7.85
N GLY A 124 -2.43 4.15 8.07
CA GLY A 124 -1.65 3.53 7.00
C GLY A 124 -2.40 2.39 6.34
N ILE A 125 -3.08 1.57 7.15
CA ILE A 125 -3.85 0.42 6.70
C ILE A 125 -5.04 0.87 5.85
N MET A 126 -5.81 1.87 6.31
CA MET A 126 -6.92 2.42 5.54
C MET A 126 -6.42 3.05 4.24
N HIS A 127 -5.28 3.75 4.28
CA HIS A 127 -4.66 4.32 3.08
C HIS A 127 -4.33 3.25 2.04
N ALA A 128 -3.74 2.13 2.46
CA ALA A 128 -3.42 1.02 1.58
C ALA A 128 -4.67 0.31 1.03
N LEU A 129 -5.66 0.03 1.88
CA LEU A 129 -6.93 -0.60 1.47
C LEU A 129 -7.71 0.25 0.47
N MET A 130 -7.70 1.57 0.61
CA MET A 130 -8.28 2.48 -0.38
C MET A 130 -7.53 2.54 -1.72
N GLY A 131 -6.32 1.98 -1.80
CA GLY A 131 -5.59 1.87 -3.06
C GLY A 131 -6.06 0.73 -3.96
N VAL A 132 -6.95 -0.15 -3.49
CA VAL A 132 -7.30 -1.38 -4.20
C VAL A 132 -8.80 -1.50 -4.41
N ASN A 133 -9.21 -2.33 -5.36
CA ASN A 133 -10.63 -2.58 -5.64
C ASN A 133 -11.22 -3.47 -4.53
N LEU A 134 -11.93 -2.85 -3.61
CA LEU A 134 -12.70 -3.52 -2.57
C LEU A 134 -14.11 -3.86 -3.08
N ASN A 135 -14.71 -4.93 -2.54
CA ASN A 135 -16.15 -5.15 -2.70
C ASN A 135 -16.92 -4.18 -1.78
N GLU A 136 -18.23 -4.05 -2.00
CA GLU A 136 -19.06 -3.12 -1.24
C GLU A 136 -18.99 -3.38 0.26
N ASP A 137 -19.06 -4.65 0.67
CA ASP A 137 -18.96 -5.02 2.09
C ASP A 137 -17.67 -4.52 2.73
N ASN A 138 -16.50 -4.82 2.15
CA ASN A 138 -15.21 -4.39 2.70
C ASN A 138 -15.06 -2.87 2.67
N LEU A 139 -15.61 -2.21 1.65
CA LEU A 139 -15.61 -0.76 1.55
C LEU A 139 -16.40 -0.12 2.71
N GLN A 140 -17.52 -0.71 3.14
CA GLN A 140 -18.28 -0.22 4.30
C GLN A 140 -17.48 -0.32 5.60
N TYR A 141 -16.69 -1.38 5.79
CA TYR A 141 -15.80 -1.47 6.96
C TYR A 141 -14.71 -0.39 6.95
N VAL A 142 -14.10 -0.12 5.79
CA VAL A 142 -13.09 0.95 5.65
C VAL A 142 -13.72 2.33 5.90
N LYS A 143 -14.89 2.61 5.32
CA LYS A 143 -15.66 3.84 5.58
C LYS A 143 -16.00 3.99 7.06
N GLY A 144 -16.45 2.92 7.71
CA GLY A 144 -16.77 2.92 9.12
C GLY A 144 -15.55 3.21 10.00
N ALA A 145 -14.37 2.68 9.67
CA ALA A 145 -13.13 2.98 10.38
C ALA A 145 -12.67 4.44 10.18
N LEU A 146 -12.80 4.98 8.96
CA LEU A 146 -12.53 6.39 8.68
C LEU A 146 -13.47 7.31 9.45
N ASN A 147 -14.77 7.01 9.47
CA ASN A 147 -15.77 7.74 10.24
C ASN A 147 -15.49 7.68 11.74
N TYR A 148 -15.08 6.51 12.24
CA TYR A 148 -14.64 6.37 13.63
C TYR A 148 -13.48 7.33 13.94
N MET A 149 -12.46 7.42 13.09
CA MET A 149 -11.36 8.35 13.31
C MET A 149 -11.81 9.81 13.30
N ILE A 150 -12.64 10.21 12.33
CA ILE A 150 -13.19 11.58 12.21
C ILE A 150 -13.94 12.00 13.48
N ASN A 151 -14.71 11.08 14.08
CA ASN A 151 -15.54 11.38 15.24
C ASN A 151 -14.78 11.37 16.58
N ASN A 152 -13.50 11.03 16.59
CA ASN A 152 -12.69 10.83 17.81
C ASN A 152 -11.38 11.62 17.78
N TRP A 153 -11.35 12.77 17.11
CA TRP A 153 -10.25 13.73 17.23
C TRP A 153 -10.27 14.45 18.59
N PHE A 154 -9.15 15.07 18.96
CA PHE A 154 -9.05 16.00 20.08
C PHE A 154 -9.69 17.35 19.73
N ILE A 155 -9.97 18.16 20.76
CA ILE A 155 -10.49 19.53 20.59
C ILE A 155 -9.54 20.40 19.76
N SER A 156 -8.23 20.12 19.81
CA SER A 156 -7.22 20.79 18.98
C SER A 156 -7.34 20.50 17.47
N GLY A 157 -8.13 19.48 17.09
CA GLY A 157 -8.17 18.93 15.73
C GLY A 157 -7.08 17.88 15.45
N ASN A 158 -6.21 17.57 16.43
CA ASN A 158 -5.29 16.45 16.35
C ASN A 158 -6.00 15.11 16.70
N TYR A 159 -5.33 13.98 16.60
CA TYR A 159 -5.89 12.66 16.91
C TYR A 159 -5.09 11.93 18.02
N PRO A 160 -5.62 10.87 18.64
CA PRO A 160 -4.81 10.00 19.48
C PRO A 160 -3.75 9.26 18.65
N SER A 161 -2.57 9.03 19.23
CA SER A 161 -1.55 8.15 18.62
C SER A 161 -1.89 6.67 18.78
N THR A 162 -2.50 6.30 19.91
CA THR A 162 -2.87 4.95 20.31
C THR A 162 -4.23 4.99 21.00
N GLU A 163 -5.07 3.96 20.84
CA GLU A 163 -6.40 3.90 21.48
C GLU A 163 -6.29 4.07 23.02
N GLY A 164 -7.06 5.00 23.59
CA GLY A 164 -7.07 5.29 25.03
C GLY A 164 -5.93 6.19 25.54
N PHE A 165 -4.96 6.55 24.69
CA PHE A 165 -3.90 7.49 25.06
C PHE A 165 -4.28 8.93 24.69
N ASN A 166 -4.38 9.80 25.70
CA ASN A 166 -4.95 11.15 25.57
C ASN A 166 -3.89 12.26 25.52
N ALA A 167 -2.61 11.94 25.26
CA ALA A 167 -1.59 12.97 25.14
C ALA A 167 -1.61 13.61 23.75
N ASP A 168 -2.05 14.86 23.70
CA ASP A 168 -2.10 15.67 22.48
C ASP A 168 -0.77 16.42 22.27
N CYS A 169 0.26 15.69 21.83
CA CYS A 169 1.60 16.26 21.64
C CYS A 169 2.29 15.85 20.33
N LEU A 170 1.83 14.78 19.67
CA LEU A 170 2.45 14.26 18.45
C LEU A 170 1.73 14.79 17.21
N VAL A 171 2.49 15.45 16.33
CA VAL A 171 2.00 15.99 15.05
C VAL A 171 2.99 15.61 13.95
N HIS A 172 3.03 14.32 13.61
CA HIS A 172 3.97 13.78 12.61
C HIS A 172 3.23 12.98 11.54
N TRP A 173 3.86 12.71 10.40
CA TRP A 173 3.28 11.79 9.42
C TRP A 173 3.05 10.39 10.02
N CYS A 174 4.07 9.87 10.72
CA CYS A 174 4.00 8.57 11.37
C CYS A 174 2.98 8.54 12.52
N HIS A 175 2.71 9.68 13.14
CA HIS A 175 1.81 9.81 14.27
C HIS A 175 0.84 10.95 14.03
N VAL A 176 -0.41 10.56 13.74
CA VAL A 176 -1.58 11.42 13.92
C VAL A 176 -1.85 12.38 12.75
N ALA A 177 -2.16 13.66 13.01
CA ALA A 177 -2.94 14.52 12.11
C ALA A 177 -2.38 14.63 10.68
N PRO A 178 -1.06 14.79 10.46
CA PRO A 178 -0.53 14.84 9.10
C PRO A 178 -0.79 13.56 8.30
N GLY A 179 -0.65 12.39 8.91
CA GLY A 179 -0.96 11.11 8.28
C GLY A 179 -2.46 10.96 8.01
N VAL A 180 -3.30 11.31 9.00
CA VAL A 180 -4.76 11.25 8.89
C VAL A 180 -5.26 12.14 7.74
N ALA A 181 -4.75 13.37 7.65
CA ALA A 181 -5.13 14.32 6.60
C ALA A 181 -4.90 13.74 5.20
N LEU A 182 -3.73 13.17 4.92
CA LEU A 182 -3.44 12.53 3.63
C LEU A 182 -4.39 11.39 3.32
N THR A 183 -4.72 10.58 4.32
CA THR A 183 -5.66 9.47 4.17
C THR A 183 -7.09 9.96 3.92
N LEU A 184 -7.53 11.01 4.60
CA LEU A 184 -8.85 11.62 4.37
C LEU A 184 -8.94 12.31 3.00
N THR A 185 -7.86 12.96 2.54
CA THR A 185 -7.80 13.50 1.17
C THR A 185 -7.96 12.40 0.13
N LYS A 186 -7.28 11.25 0.31
CA LYS A 186 -7.46 10.08 -0.55
C LYS A 186 -8.89 9.54 -0.50
N ALA A 187 -9.49 9.47 0.68
CA ALA A 187 -10.88 9.03 0.84
C ALA A 187 -11.85 9.94 0.09
N ALA A 188 -11.62 11.26 0.10
CA ALA A 188 -12.44 12.22 -0.64
C ALA A 188 -12.35 11.99 -2.17
N GLN A 189 -11.17 11.69 -2.69
CA GLN A 189 -10.96 11.43 -4.12
C GLN A 189 -11.62 10.15 -4.65
N ILE A 190 -11.89 9.18 -3.79
CA ILE A 190 -12.54 7.91 -4.17
C ILE A 190 -14.07 8.01 -4.10
N ARG A 191 -14.59 9.08 -3.50
CA ARG A 191 -16.04 9.33 -3.35
C ARG A 191 -16.67 9.94 -4.61
N GLU A 192 -15.86 10.45 -5.52
CA GLU A 192 -16.24 10.98 -6.85
C GLU A 192 -16.10 9.89 -7.93
#